data_AF-A0A7S2Z259-F1
#
_entry.id   AF-A0A7S2Z259-F1
#
_cell.length_a   1.000
_cell.length_b   1.000
_cell.length_c   1.000
_cell.angle_alpha   90.00
_cell.angle_beta   90.00
_cell.angle_gamma   90.00
#
_symmetry.space_group_name_H-M   'P 1'
#
loop_
_entity.id
_entity.type
_entity.pdbx_description
1 polymer ?
#
loop_
_entity_poly.entity_id
_entity_poly.type
_entity_poly.pdbx_seq_one_letter_code
_entity_poly.pdbx_strand_id
1 'polypeptide(L)'
;RQLRVLIFDEADQLLDMGFRPAITEALRYLPPPGARQSYLFSATFPQEVAKLTKDALSANYVTVDTVGEDEQTHQHVEQFSIVCEHGAMPAHLYKLLTDARQQ
;
A
#
# COMPACT_ATOMS: atom_id res chain seq x y z
N ARG A 1 0.22 -19.59 21.74
CA ARG A 1 -0.62 -18.62 20.98
C ARG A 1 -0.97 -19.26 19.63
N GLN A 2 -2.22 -19.14 19.15
CA GLN A 2 -2.76 -19.93 18.02
C GLN A 2 -2.93 -19.12 16.71
N LEU A 3 -2.14 -18.07 16.48
CA LEU A 3 -2.22 -17.33 15.21
C LEU A 3 -1.65 -18.21 14.08
N ARG A 4 -2.49 -18.50 13.07
CA ARG A 4 -2.06 -19.27 11.89
C ARG A 4 -1.62 -18.40 10.73
N VAL A 5 -2.26 -17.24 10.55
CA VAL A 5 -2.07 -16.38 9.39
C VAL A 5 -1.88 -14.93 9.85
N LEU A 6 -0.90 -14.25 9.26
CA LEU A 6 -0.65 -12.82 9.40
C LEU A 6 -0.64 -12.20 8.00
N ILE A 7 -1.35 -11.09 7.80
CA ILE A 7 -1.38 -10.38 6.52
C ILE A 7 -1.04 -8.92 6.79
N PHE A 8 -0.07 -8.40 6.05
CA PHE A 8 0.16 -6.97 5.90
C PHE A 8 -0.46 -6.54 4.58
N ASP A 9 -1.32 -5.55 4.63
CA ASP A 9 -1.93 -4.90 3.48
C ASP A 9 -1.50 -3.44 3.47
N GLU A 10 -1.29 -2.87 2.28
CA GLU A 10 -0.72 -1.52 2.09
C GLU A 10 0.52 -1.27 2.96
N ALA A 11 1.50 -2.18 2.88
CA ALA A 11 2.63 -2.21 3.79
C ALA A 11 3.51 -0.94 3.74
N ASP A 12 3.65 -0.33 2.56
CA ASP A 12 4.29 0.98 2.38
C ASP A 12 3.53 2.08 3.15
N GLN A 13 2.20 2.17 2.99
CA GLN A 13 1.37 3.15 3.68
C GLN A 13 1.45 3.01 5.20
N LEU A 14 1.43 1.77 5.72
CA LEU A 14 1.61 1.53 7.16
C LEU A 14 2.93 2.10 7.67
N LEU A 15 4.00 1.97 6.89
CA LEU A 15 5.32 2.49 7.26
C LEU A 15 5.38 4.02 7.14
N ASP A 16 4.75 4.61 6.13
CA ASP A 16 4.63 6.07 5.95
C ASP A 16 3.85 6.73 7.10
N MET A 17 2.84 6.04 7.62
CA MET A 17 2.10 6.46 8.82
C MET A 17 2.91 6.31 10.11
N GLY A 18 4.12 5.76 10.05
CA GLY A 18 5.00 5.58 11.21
C GLY A 18 4.67 4.36 12.08
N PHE A 19 3.91 3.37 11.58
CA PHE A 19 3.56 2.17 12.36
C PHE A 19 4.72 1.20 12.60
N ARG A 20 5.92 1.47 12.09
CA ARG A 20 7.08 0.57 12.23
C ARG A 20 7.31 0.10 13.67
N PRO A 21 7.35 0.96 14.71
CA PRO A 21 7.58 0.51 16.08
C PRO A 21 6.45 -0.40 16.59
N ALA A 22 5.20 -0.08 16.25
CA ALA A 22 4.04 -0.87 16.65
C ALA A 22 4.01 -2.25 15.99
N ILE A 23 4.37 -2.33 14.70
CA ILE A 23 4.50 -3.59 13.97
C ILE A 23 5.61 -4.45 14.59
N THR A 24 6.79 -3.88 14.82
CA THR A 24 7.91 -4.60 15.45
C THR A 24 7.51 -5.14 16.82
N GLU A 25 6.83 -4.35 17.63
CA GLU A 25 6.36 -4.79 18.95
C GLU A 25 5.29 -5.89 18.84
N ALA A 26 4.32 -5.76 17.92
CA ALA A 26 3.31 -6.78 17.68
C ALA A 26 3.96 -8.12 17.27
N LEU A 27 4.92 -8.10 16.34
CA LEU A 27 5.64 -9.29 15.87
C LEU A 27 6.32 -10.06 17.00
N ARG A 28 6.82 -9.38 18.05
CA ARG A 28 7.42 -10.03 19.23
C ARG A 28 6.43 -10.88 20.03
N TYR A 29 5.14 -10.56 19.95
CA TYR A 29 4.10 -11.33 20.61
C TYR A 29 3.50 -12.44 19.72
N LEU A 30 3.78 -12.45 18.42
CA LEU A 30 3.24 -13.44 17.50
C LEU A 30 4.14 -14.69 17.43
N PRO A 31 3.60 -15.87 17.06
CA PRO A 31 4.44 -17.03 16.73
C PRO A 31 5.48 -16.63 15.70
N PRO A 32 6.74 -17.10 15.75
CA PRO A 32 7.80 -16.65 14.85
C PRO A 32 7.51 -16.97 13.38
N PRO A 33 8.15 -16.29 12.42
CA PRO A 33 8.02 -16.64 11.00
C PRO A 33 8.37 -18.11 10.74
N GLY A 34 7.59 -18.79 9.90
CA GLY A 34 7.71 -20.24 9.67
C GLY A 34 6.85 -21.11 10.60
N ALA A 35 6.50 -20.62 11.78
CA ALA A 35 5.45 -21.23 12.63
C ALA A 35 4.05 -20.66 12.34
N ARG A 36 3.97 -19.61 11.52
CA ARG A 36 2.76 -19.02 10.97
C ARG A 36 2.96 -18.76 9.47
N GLN A 37 1.87 -18.69 8.73
CA GLN A 37 1.86 -18.22 7.34
C GLN A 37 1.75 -16.70 7.33
N SER A 38 2.66 -16.02 6.64
CA SER A 38 2.64 -14.56 6.53
C SER A 38 2.49 -14.15 5.06
N TYR A 39 1.68 -13.13 4.80
CA TYR A 39 1.57 -12.44 3.52
C TYR A 39 1.87 -10.96 3.72
N LEU A 40 2.50 -10.34 2.71
CA LEU A 40 2.74 -8.90 2.68
C LEU A 40 2.40 -8.40 1.29
N PHE A 41 1.43 -7.50 1.23
CA PHE A 41 0.96 -6.82 0.03
C PHE A 41 1.31 -5.35 0.13
N SER A 42 1.79 -4.77 -0.96
CA SER A 42 2.25 -3.39 -1.03
C SER A 42 2.21 -2.94 -2.48
N ALA A 43 1.71 -1.73 -2.73
CA ALA A 43 1.71 -1.16 -4.08
C ALA A 43 3.12 -0.76 -4.52
N THR A 44 3.94 -0.26 -3.61
CA THR A 44 5.35 0.07 -3.83
C THR A 44 6.26 -0.79 -2.96
N PHE A 45 7.55 -0.90 -3.33
CA PHE A 45 8.51 -1.74 -2.61
C PHE A 45 9.81 -0.99 -2.20
N PRO A 46 9.71 0.07 -1.38
CA PRO A 46 10.89 0.78 -0.88
C PRO A 46 11.71 -0.07 0.10
N GLN A 47 12.92 0.39 0.41
CA GLN A 47 13.85 -0.35 1.28
C GLN A 47 13.27 -0.67 2.67
N GLU A 48 12.39 0.17 3.21
CA GLU A 48 11.74 -0.07 4.51
C GLU A 48 10.73 -1.24 4.46
N VAL A 49 10.00 -1.39 3.36
CA VAL A 49 9.14 -2.58 3.12
C VAL A 49 10.02 -3.82 2.98
N ALA A 50 11.15 -3.72 2.25
CA ALA A 50 12.12 -4.81 2.14
C ALA A 50 12.78 -5.20 3.48
N LYS A 51 12.87 -4.27 4.45
CA LYS A 51 13.27 -4.61 5.83
C LYS A 51 12.14 -5.28 6.59
N LEU A 52 10.89 -4.85 6.39
CA LEU A 52 9.72 -5.47 7.03
C LEU A 52 9.54 -6.92 6.59
N THR A 53 9.78 -7.25 5.32
CA THR A 53 9.69 -8.65 4.84
C THR A 53 10.60 -9.58 5.61
N LYS A 54 11.83 -9.15 5.91
CA LYS A 54 12.82 -9.93 6.69
C LYS A 54 12.37 -10.20 8.13
N ASP A 55 11.65 -9.25 8.73
CA ASP A 55 11.16 -9.39 10.10
C ASP A 55 9.86 -10.22 10.17
N ALA A 56 9.02 -10.13 9.14
CA ALA A 56 7.65 -10.65 9.16
C ALA A 56 7.45 -11.97 8.42
N LEU A 57 8.26 -12.28 7.40
CA LEU A 57 8.11 -13.46 6.54
C LEU A 57 9.11 -14.57 6.88
N SER A 58 8.83 -15.80 6.46
CA SER A 58 9.76 -16.91 6.63
C SER A 58 10.97 -16.76 5.69
N ALA A 59 12.10 -17.39 6.01
CA ALA A 59 13.31 -17.30 5.20
C ALA A 59 13.17 -17.83 3.75
N ASN A 60 12.13 -18.63 3.47
CA ASN A 60 11.81 -19.21 2.18
C ASN A 60 10.60 -18.54 1.50
N TYR A 61 10.32 -17.27 1.81
CA TYR A 61 9.24 -16.53 1.16
C TYR A 61 9.50 -16.39 -0.35
N VAL A 62 8.41 -16.33 -1.11
CA VAL A 62 8.44 -16.10 -2.55
C VAL A 62 7.94 -14.68 -2.80
N THR A 63 8.67 -13.93 -3.63
CA THR A 63 8.20 -12.63 -4.13
C THR A 63 7.43 -12.85 -5.42
N VAL A 64 6.26 -12.21 -5.52
CA VAL A 64 5.52 -12.08 -6.77
C VAL A 64 5.50 -10.60 -7.12
N ASP A 65 6.17 -10.24 -8.19
CA ASP A 65 6.16 -8.89 -8.75
C ASP A 65 5.27 -8.88 -9.99
N THR A 66 4.23 -8.05 -9.96
CA THR A 66 3.24 -7.93 -11.03
C THR A 66 3.46 -6.70 -11.91
N VAL A 67 4.46 -5.88 -11.60
CA VAL A 67 4.73 -4.60 -12.28
C VAL A 67 5.95 -4.72 -13.20
N GLY A 68 6.96 -5.50 -12.82
CA GLY A 68 8.17 -5.69 -13.64
C GLY A 68 9.04 -4.42 -13.71
N GLU A 69 9.83 -4.25 -14.78
CA GLU A 69 10.69 -3.06 -14.98
C GLU A 69 9.90 -1.79 -15.35
N ASP A 70 8.62 -1.91 -15.70
CA ASP A 70 7.75 -0.79 -16.04
C ASP A 70 7.14 -0.15 -14.77
N GLU A 71 7.94 0.68 -14.10
CA GLU A 71 7.59 1.32 -12.81
C GLU A 71 6.39 2.29 -12.85
N GLN A 72 5.78 2.57 -14.02
CA GLN A 72 4.96 3.76 -14.20
C GLN A 72 3.51 3.48 -14.64
N THR A 73 2.73 2.84 -13.77
CA THR A 73 1.25 2.72 -13.92
C THR A 73 0.58 4.08 -14.17
N HIS A 74 1.17 5.18 -13.68
CA HIS A 74 0.64 6.53 -13.83
C HIS A 74 0.68 7.09 -15.26
N GLN A 75 1.50 6.54 -16.16
CA GLN A 75 1.55 7.01 -17.55
C GLN A 75 0.31 6.63 -18.35
N HIS A 76 -0.40 5.57 -17.94
CA HIS A 76 -1.60 5.09 -18.62
C HIS A 76 -2.89 5.76 -18.13
N VAL A 77 -2.80 6.62 -17.12
CA VAL A 77 -3.95 7.33 -16.54
C VAL A 77 -3.88 8.79 -16.97
N GLU A 78 -4.91 9.27 -17.66
CA GLU A 78 -5.02 10.70 -17.97
C GLU A 78 -5.16 11.51 -16.67
N GLN A 79 -4.31 12.53 -16.52
CA GLN A 79 -4.28 13.38 -15.33
C GLN A 79 -4.70 14.80 -15.70
N PHE A 80 -5.57 15.40 -14.88
CA PHE A 80 -6.07 16.76 -15.08
C PHE A 80 -6.00 17.53 -13.77
N SER A 81 -5.82 18.84 -13.85
CA SER A 81 -5.91 19.74 -12.69
C SER A 81 -6.73 20.97 -13.04
N ILE A 82 -7.50 21.46 -12.05
CA ILE A 82 -8.29 22.69 -12.17
C ILE A 82 -7.82 23.63 -11.07
N VAL A 83 -7.24 24.76 -11.45
CA VAL A 83 -6.88 25.84 -10.54
C VAL A 83 -8.02 26.84 -10.54
N CYS A 84 -8.66 27.06 -9.38
CA CYS A 84 -9.73 28.03 -9.24
C CYS A 84 -9.73 28.64 -7.84
N GLU A 85 -10.41 29.78 -7.67
CA GLU A 85 -10.64 30.36 -6.36
C GLU A 85 -11.53 29.45 -5.51
N HIS A 86 -11.35 29.47 -4.17
CA HIS A 86 -12.07 28.58 -3.26
C HIS A 86 -13.60 28.63 -3.45
N GLY A 87 -14.16 29.81 -3.74
CA GLY A 87 -15.60 29.98 -3.99
C GLY A 87 -16.10 29.33 -5.28
N ALA A 88 -15.22 29.07 -6.25
CA ALA A 88 -15.55 28.45 -7.53
C ALA A 88 -15.46 26.91 -7.51
N MET A 89 -14.83 26.32 -6.48
CA MET A 89 -14.66 24.86 -6.35
C MET A 89 -15.98 24.07 -6.49
N PRO A 90 -17.10 24.45 -5.85
CA PRO A 90 -18.36 23.70 -5.98
C PRO A 90 -18.90 23.69 -7.42
N ALA A 91 -18.77 24.80 -8.15
CA ALA A 91 -19.25 24.92 -9.52
C ALA A 91 -18.43 24.04 -10.48
N HIS A 92 -17.11 24.03 -10.32
CA HIS A 92 -16.23 23.15 -11.09
C HIS A 92 -16.47 21.67 -10.79
N LEU A 93 -16.68 21.31 -9.52
CA LEU A 93 -17.02 19.93 -9.13
C LEU A 93 -18.37 19.50 -9.74
N TYR A 94 -19.40 20.35 -9.67
CA TYR A 94 -20.70 20.06 -10.27
C TYR A 94 -20.57 19.80 -11.77
N LYS A 95 -19.82 20.64 -12.48
CA LYS A 95 -19.54 20.46 -13.91
C LYS A 95 -18.85 19.12 -14.19
N LEU A 96 -17.79 18.77 -13.46
CA LEU A 96 -17.08 17.50 -13.62
C LEU A 96 -18.02 16.30 -13.42
N LEU A 97 -18.88 16.34 -12.39
CA LEU A 97 -19.84 15.28 -12.12
C LEU A 97 -20.92 15.16 -13.21
N THR A 98 -21.38 16.28 -13.78
CA THR A 98 -22.36 16.24 -14.87
C THR A 98 -21.74 15.73 -16.17
N ASP A 99 -20.51 16.13 -16.49
CA ASP A 99 -19.81 15.73 -17.70
C ASP A 99 -19.49 14.23 -17.66
N ALA A 100 -19.02 13.72 -16.50
CA ALA A 100 -18.74 12.29 -16.30
C ALA A 100 -19.98 11.39 -16.41
N ARG A 101 -21.18 11.91 -16.10
CA ARG A 101 -22.44 11.13 -16.17
C ARG A 101 -22.97 10.98 -17.60
N GLN A 102 -22.41 11.71 -18.57
CA GLN A 102 -22.81 11.67 -19.98
C GLN A 102 -21.91 10.77 -20.84
N GLN A 103 -20.80 10.28 -20.27
CA GLN A 103 -19.94 9.23 -20.85
C GLN A 103 -20.40 7.85 -20.37
#